data_AF-A0A419GEQ2-F1
#
_entry.id   AF-A0A419GEQ2-F1
#
_cell.length_a   1.000
_cell.length_b   1.000
_cell.length_c   1.000
_cell.angle_alpha   90.00
_cell.angle_beta   90.00
_cell.angle_gamma   90.00
#
_symmetry.space_group_name_H-M   'P 1'
#
loop_
_entity.id
_entity.type
_entity.pdbx_description
1 polymer ?
#
loop_
_entity_poly.entity_id
_entity_poly.type
_entity_poly.pdbx_seq_one_letter_code
_entity_poly.pdbx_strand_id
1 'polypeptide(L)' 'MPNNHAGLLWFNRGGSQTAVIRQAAARFTARMGVAPAVCFVNPGQFIESAEVDGILVQPKNGILKHHYLLTGGESNG' A
#
# COMPACT_ATOMS: atom_id res chain seq x y z
N MET A 1 24.34 2.04 8.07
CA MET A 1 23.27 1.14 7.60
C MET A 1 22.09 2.04 7.21
N PRO A 2 21.72 2.22 5.92
CA PRO A 2 20.54 3.04 5.65
C PRO A 2 19.29 2.24 6.04
N ASN A 3 18.71 2.60 7.20
CA ASN A 3 17.35 2.29 7.59
C ASN A 3 16.40 2.95 6.58
N ASN A 4 16.14 2.28 5.47
CA ASN A 4 15.21 2.77 4.48
C ASN A 4 13.86 2.08 4.75
N HIS A 5 12.98 2.77 5.48
CA HIS A 5 11.56 2.41 5.55
C HIS A 5 10.97 2.54 4.13
N ALA A 6 11.16 1.51 3.31
CA ALA A 6 10.84 1.54 1.89
C ALA A 6 9.32 1.61 1.72
N GLY A 7 8.84 2.78 1.28
CA GLY A 7 7.45 3.03 0.93
C GLY A 7 7.28 3.32 -0.56
N LEU A 8 6.17 2.87 -1.15
CA LEU A 8 5.73 3.29 -2.47
C LEU A 8 4.44 4.10 -2.35
N LEU A 9 4.49 5.38 -2.71
CA LEU A 9 3.29 6.18 -2.93
C LEU A 9 2.80 5.94 -4.35
N TRP A 10 1.56 5.48 -4.48
CA TRP A 10 0.91 5.17 -5.74
C TRP A 10 -0.36 6.00 -5.90
N PHE A 11 -0.54 6.59 -7.07
CA PHE A 11 -1.72 7.38 -7.41
C PHE A 11 -2.55 6.66 -8.47
N ASN A 12 -3.84 6.46 -8.20
CA ASN A 12 -4.79 5.96 -9.19
C ASN A 12 -6.20 6.52 -8.97
N ARG A 13 -6.76 7.14 -10.02
CA ARG A 13 -8.09 7.76 -10.04
C ARG A 13 -9.21 6.85 -10.53
N GLY A 14 -8.93 5.62 -10.95
CA GLY A 14 -9.92 4.71 -11.52
C GLY A 14 -9.72 3.24 -11.14
N GLY A 15 -10.71 2.42 -11.45
CA GLY A 15 -10.72 0.99 -11.14
C GLY A 15 -11.19 0.68 -9.72
N SER A 16 -11.39 -0.61 -9.45
CA SER A 16 -11.69 -1.07 -8.09
C SER A 16 -10.47 -0.94 -7.19
N GLN A 17 -10.68 -0.64 -5.91
CA GLN A 17 -9.62 -0.50 -4.93
C GLN A 17 -8.66 -1.70 -4.91
N THR A 18 -9.21 -2.92 -4.96
CA THR A 18 -8.46 -4.17 -5.05
C THR A 18 -7.54 -4.22 -6.27
N ALA A 19 -8.03 -3.82 -7.45
CA ALA A 19 -7.21 -3.82 -8.66
C ALA A 19 -6.07 -2.79 -8.58
N VAL A 20 -6.34 -1.63 -7.98
CA VAL A 20 -5.31 -0.60 -7.75
C VAL A 20 -4.23 -1.11 -6.80
N ILE A 21 -4.63 -1.74 -5.68
CA ILE A 21 -3.69 -2.29 -4.69
C ILE A 21 -2.81 -3.37 -5.33
N ARG A 22 -3.39 -4.29 -6.13
CA ARG A 22 -2.65 -5.32 -6.88
C ARG A 22 -1.59 -4.72 -7.80
N GLN A 23 -1.95 -3.69 -8.58
CA GLN A 23 -1.01 -3.01 -9.47
C GLN A 23 0.12 -2.33 -8.69
N ALA A 24 -0.23 -1.63 -7.61
CA ALA A 24 0.74 -0.96 -6.77
C ALA A 24 1.68 -1.97 -6.08
N ALA A 25 1.18 -3.12 -5.65
CA ALA A 25 1.95 -4.18 -5.02
C ALA A 25 2.92 -4.85 -5.98
N ALA A 26 2.49 -5.12 -7.22
CA ALA A 26 3.37 -5.61 -8.27
C ALA A 26 4.53 -4.62 -8.53
N ARG A 27 4.22 -3.31 -8.58
CA ARG A 27 5.25 -2.28 -8.74
C ARG A 27 6.18 -2.17 -7.54
N PHE A 28 5.65 -2.26 -6.32
CA PHE A 28 6.45 -2.26 -5.09
C PHE A 28 7.44 -3.42 -5.12
N THR A 29 6.96 -4.64 -5.39
CA THR A 29 7.78 -5.86 -5.43
C THR A 29 8.86 -5.78 -6.50
N ALA A 30 8.52 -5.30 -7.71
CA ALA A 30 9.51 -5.12 -8.78
C ALA A 30 10.61 -4.10 -8.42
N ARG A 31 10.31 -3.10 -7.57
CA ARG A 31 11.28 -2.07 -7.16
C ARG A 31 12.09 -2.45 -5.92
N MET A 32 11.46 -3.09 -4.96
CA MET A 32 12.03 -3.35 -3.63
C MET A 32 12.51 -4.79 -3.46
N GLY A 33 12.14 -5.72 -4.35
CA GLY A 33 12.49 -7.14 -4.27
C GLY A 33 11.70 -7.94 -3.22
N VAL A 34 10.77 -7.30 -2.51
CA VAL A 34 9.93 -7.91 -1.47
C VAL A 34 8.48 -7.46 -1.62
N ALA A 35 7.54 -8.30 -1.18
CA ALA A 35 6.12 -7.96 -1.19
C ALA A 35 5.81 -6.89 -0.11
N PRO A 36 4.88 -5.96 -0.38
CA PRO A 36 4.38 -5.05 0.64
C PRO A 36 3.50 -5.81 1.64
N ALA A 37 3.48 -5.36 2.90
CA ALA A 37 2.65 -5.93 3.96
C ALA A 37 1.42 -5.07 4.27
N VAL A 38 1.55 -3.74 4.14
CA VAL A 38 0.50 -2.79 4.51
C VAL A 38 0.27 -1.80 3.37
N CYS A 39 -0.99 -1.45 3.12
CA CYS A 39 -1.41 -0.38 2.24
C CYS A 39 -2.24 0.65 3.01
N PHE A 40 -1.70 1.85 3.19
CA PHE A 40 -2.42 2.95 3.78
C PHE A 40 -3.22 3.72 2.73
N VAL A 41 -4.48 4.01 3.03
CA VAL A 41 -5.40 4.73 2.15
C VAL A 41 -6.09 5.90 2.85
N ASN A 42 -6.67 6.80 2.06
CA ASN A 42 -7.49 7.89 2.59
C ASN A 42 -8.73 7.33 3.33
N PRO A 43 -9.03 7.77 4.57
CA PRO A 43 -10.18 7.27 5.33
C PRO A 43 -11.53 7.47 4.62
N GLY A 44 -11.71 8.53 3.84
CA GLY A 44 -12.92 8.79 3.06
C GLY A 44 -13.05 7.98 1.76
N GLN A 45 -12.07 7.12 1.47
CA GLN A 45 -12.12 6.13 0.37
C GLN A 45 -12.01 4.70 0.89
N PHE A 46 -11.88 4.55 2.21
CA PHE A 46 -11.81 3.26 2.85
C PHE A 46 -13.23 2.70 2.91
N ILE A 47 -13.51 1.74 2.03
CA ILE A 47 -14.86 1.19 1.89
C ILE A 47 -15.06 0.06 2.89
N GLU A 48 -14.02 -0.71 3.27
CA GLU A 48 -14.02 -1.68 4.38
C GLU A 48 -12.62 -2.32 4.54
N SER A 49 -12.23 -2.79 5.74
CA SER A 49 -11.02 -3.59 5.95
C SER A 49 -11.30 -5.05 5.61
N ALA A 50 -10.76 -5.50 4.48
CA ALA A 50 -10.43 -6.90 4.29
C ALA A 50 -9.14 -6.92 3.47
N GLU A 51 -8.15 -7.60 4.02
CA GLU A 51 -6.88 -7.92 3.39
C GLU A 51 -7.00 -8.15 1.86
N VAL A 52 -6.09 -7.56 1.08
CA VAL A 52 -6.04 -7.76 -0.37
C VAL A 52 -4.79 -8.55 -0.70
N ASP A 53 -4.96 -9.83 -1.03
CA ASP A 53 -3.88 -10.74 -1.40
C ASP A 53 -2.69 -10.74 -0.40
N GLY A 54 -2.98 -10.81 0.90
CA GLY A 54 -1.94 -10.76 1.94
C GLY A 54 -1.56 -9.35 2.40
N ILE A 55 -2.10 -8.29 1.76
CA ILE A 55 -1.78 -6.89 2.08
C ILE A 55 -2.85 -6.33 2.99
N LEU A 56 -2.45 -5.93 4.19
CA LEU A 56 -3.34 -5.29 5.15
C LEU A 56 -3.68 -3.87 4.69
N VAL A 57 -4.96 -3.60 4.42
CA VAL A 57 -5.41 -2.26 4.02
C VAL A 57 -5.86 -1.49 5.25
N GLN A 58 -5.25 -0.33 5.52
CA GLN A 58 -5.53 0.48 6.70
C GLN A 58 -5.85 1.94 6.33
N PRO A 59 -6.91 2.54 6.88
CA PRO A 59 -7.13 3.97 6.74
C PRO A 59 -6.08 4.74 7.55
N LYS A 60 -5.50 5.81 6.98
CA LYS A 60 -4.53 6.67 7.68
C LYS A 60 -4.76 8.15 7.36
N ASN A 61 -4.84 8.96 8.42
CA ASN A 61 -4.92 10.41 8.28
C ASN A 61 -3.67 10.95 7.57
N GLY A 62 -3.85 11.92 6.68
CA GLY A 62 -2.77 12.51 5.88
C GLY A 62 -2.55 11.84 4.52
N ILE A 63 -3.18 10.70 4.22
CA ILE A 63 -3.20 10.15 2.86
C ILE A 63 -4.23 10.91 2.03
N LEU A 64 -3.80 11.49 0.90
CA LEU A 64 -4.68 12.19 -0.03
C LEU A 64 -5.63 11.22 -0.76
N LYS A 65 -6.79 11.71 -1.24
CA LYS A 65 -7.66 10.89 -2.08
C LYS A 65 -6.92 10.37 -3.30
N HIS A 66 -7.23 9.15 -3.71
CA HIS A 66 -6.64 8.41 -4.83
C HIS A 66 -5.18 8.03 -4.64
N HIS A 67 -4.64 8.22 -3.43
CA HIS A 67 -3.28 7.81 -3.08
C HIS A 67 -3.30 6.58 -2.18
N TYR A 68 -2.32 5.72 -2.43
CA TYR A 68 -2.11 4.45 -1.77
C TYR A 68 -0.64 4.40 -1.36
N LEU A 69 -0.37 4.27 -0.07
CA LEU A 69 1.00 4.16 0.43
C LEU A 69 1.26 2.71 0.84
N LEU A 70 2.06 2.00 0.07
CA LEU A 70 2.46 0.63 0.36
C LEU A 70 3.77 0.63 1.12
N THR A 71 3.86 -0.17 2.17
CA THR A 71 5.07 -0.35 2.96
C THR A 71 5.41 -1.82 3.09
N GLY A 72 6.71 -2.14 3.15
CA GLY A 72 7.16 -3.47 3.55
C GLY A 72 6.73 -3.79 4.98
N GLY A 73 6.71 -5.07 5.33
CA GLY A 73 6.69 -5.49 6.73
C GLY A 73 8.05 -5.22 7.34
N GLU A 74 8.10 -4.66 8.55
CA GLU A 74 9.34 -4.69 9.32
C GLU A 74 9.63 -6.16 9.61
N SER A 75 10.63 -6.73 8.94
CA SER A 75 11.24 -7.97 9.39
C SER A 75 11.84 -7.66 10.75
N ASN A 76 11.16 -8.02 11.84
CA ASN A 76 11.75 -8.06 13.17
C ASN A 76 12.93 -9.05 13.10
N GLY A 77 14.12 -8.50 12.92
CA GLY A 77 15.41 -9.18 13.05
C GLY A 77 16.12 -8.69 14.30
#